data_AF-A0A1E5VWX8-F1
#
_entry.id   AF-A0A1E5VWX8-F1
#
_cell.length_a   1.000
_cell.length_b   1.000
_cell.length_c   1.000
_cell.angle_alpha   90.00
_cell.angle_beta   90.00
_cell.angle_gamma   90.00
#
_symmetry.space_group_name_H-M   'P 1'
#
loop_
_entity.id
_entity.type
_entity.pdbx_description
1 polymer ?
#
loop_
_entity_poly.entity_id
_entity_poly.type
_entity_poly.pdbx_seq_one_letter_code
_entity_poly.pdbx_strand_id
1 'polypeptide(L)'
;LISDSICFFKFHTNADESFGFDWDTRYKIIEGICYGLHYLHEEWHPDSPIIYMDLKPANILLDNNMLPKIANFGLSRLFSEEQTRTCTTSRDGTS
;
A
#
# COMPACT_ATOMS: atom_id res chain seq x y z
N LEU A 1 -7.28 -15.10 5.61
CA LEU A 1 -8.19 -13.94 5.46
C LEU A 1 -7.51 -12.67 4.90
N ILE A 2 -6.31 -12.75 4.29
CA ILE A 2 -5.91 -12.10 3.03
C ILE A 2 -4.99 -13.10 2.34
N SER A 3 -5.50 -14.28 1.96
CA SER A 3 -4.63 -15.35 1.42
C SER A 3 -4.47 -15.29 -0.10
N ASP A 4 -5.37 -14.67 -0.85
CA ASP A 4 -5.36 -14.83 -2.32
C ASP A 4 -5.63 -13.54 -3.12
N SER A 5 -5.80 -12.37 -2.48
CA SER A 5 -6.14 -11.13 -3.19
C SER A 5 -4.94 -10.19 -3.25
N ILE A 6 -3.98 -10.58 -4.08
CA ILE A 6 -2.99 -9.70 -4.68
C ILE A 6 -3.73 -8.64 -5.51
N CYS A 7 -3.59 -7.35 -5.19
CA CYS A 7 -4.01 -6.29 -6.11
C CYS A 7 -3.16 -6.36 -7.38
N PHE A 8 -3.80 -6.65 -8.52
CA PHE A 8 -3.19 -6.64 -9.85
C PHE A 8 -3.54 -5.32 -10.55
N PHE A 9 -2.53 -4.55 -10.98
CA PHE A 9 -2.73 -3.38 -11.85
C PHE A 9 -1.88 -3.51 -13.11
N LYS A 10 -2.50 -3.70 -14.28
CA LYS A 10 -1.79 -3.89 -15.56
C LYS A 10 -1.62 -2.56 -16.29
N PHE A 11 -0.38 -2.11 -16.49
CA PHE A 11 -0.02 -0.98 -17.36
C PHE A 11 1.07 -1.39 -18.36
N HIS A 12 1.00 -0.89 -19.60
CA HIS A 12 2.00 -1.13 -20.66
C HIS A 12 2.93 0.07 -20.77
N THR A 13 4.26 -0.13 -20.85
CA THR A 13 5.19 0.51 -21.83
C THR A 13 6.59 -0.12 -21.75
N ASN A 14 7.29 -0.08 -22.88
CA ASN A 14 8.61 -0.67 -23.21
C ASN A 14 9.75 -0.24 -22.26
N ALA A 15 10.71 -1.14 -22.02
CA ALA A 15 11.88 -0.92 -21.18
C ALA A 15 13.17 -1.00 -22.02
N ASP A 16 14.10 -0.07 -21.80
CA ASP A 16 15.47 -0.12 -22.33
C ASP A 16 16.42 -0.71 -21.26
N GLU A 17 17.31 -1.61 -21.69
CA GLU A 17 18.21 -2.36 -20.84
C GLU A 17 19.46 -1.53 -20.47
N SER A 18 19.52 -0.96 -19.25
CA SER A 18 20.82 -0.63 -18.64
C SER A 18 20.79 -0.67 -17.11
N PHE A 19 21.52 -1.63 -16.52
CA PHE A 19 22.04 -1.81 -15.13
C PHE A 19 21.36 -1.19 -13.87
N GLY A 20 20.13 -0.72 -13.98
CA GLY A 20 19.27 -0.22 -12.92
C GLY A 20 17.95 0.18 -13.56
N PHE A 21 16.83 0.07 -12.85
CA PHE A 21 15.55 0.49 -13.41
C PHE A 21 15.67 1.92 -13.93
N ASP A 22 15.32 2.13 -15.20
CA ASP A 22 15.16 3.47 -15.75
C ASP A 22 14.14 4.25 -14.91
N TRP A 23 14.16 5.57 -15.02
CA TRP A 23 13.27 6.42 -14.24
C TRP A 23 11.79 6.07 -14.47
N ASP A 24 11.44 5.69 -15.70
CA ASP A 24 10.07 5.33 -16.07
C ASP A 24 9.59 4.08 -15.31
N THR A 25 10.44 3.07 -15.19
CA THR A 25 10.15 1.86 -14.42
C THR A 25 10.04 2.17 -12.94
N ARG A 26 10.93 3.01 -12.39
CA ARG A 26 10.84 3.43 -10.98
C ARG A 26 9.55 4.20 -10.71
N TYR A 27 9.17 5.08 -11.64
CA TYR A 27 7.95 5.87 -11.53
C TYR A 27 6.71 4.96 -11.52
N LYS A 28 6.64 3.98 -12.42
CA LYS A 28 5.56 2.97 -12.44
C LYS A 28 5.47 2.18 -11.13
N ILE A 29 6.62 1.83 -10.54
CA ILE A 29 6.66 1.15 -9.23
C ILE A 29 6.11 2.07 -8.14
N ILE A 30 6.53 3.33 -8.08
CA ILE A 30 6.03 4.30 -7.09
C ILE A 30 4.52 4.51 -7.25
N GLU A 31 4.07 4.72 -8.48
CA GLU A 31 2.67 4.92 -8.83
C GLU A 31 1.82 3.70 -8.42
N GLY A 32 2.26 2.49 -8.76
CA GLY A 32 1.55 1.26 -8.37
C GLY A 32 1.49 1.05 -6.85
N ILE A 33 2.52 1.46 -6.10
CA ILE A 33 2.49 1.45 -4.62
C ILE A 33 1.42 2.42 -4.11
N CYS A 34 1.38 3.65 -4.66
CA CYS A 34 0.38 4.66 -4.28
C CYS A 34 -1.05 4.17 -4.56
N TYR A 35 -1.28 3.53 -5.71
CA TYR A 35 -2.58 2.92 -6.03
C TYR A 35 -2.94 1.80 -5.07
N GLY A 36 -2.00 0.91 -4.75
CA GLY A 36 -2.22 -0.16 -3.77
C GLY A 36 -2.60 0.37 -2.39
N LEU A 37 -1.94 1.44 -1.94
CA LEU A 37 -2.27 2.10 -0.66
C LEU A 37 -3.64 2.79 -0.71
N HIS A 38 -3.95 3.49 -1.81
CA HIS A 38 -5.26 4.11 -1.99
C HIS A 38 -6.39 3.09 -1.94
N TYR A 39 -6.20 1.96 -2.64
CA TYR A 39 -7.17 0.86 -2.65
C TYR A 39 -7.43 0.34 -1.23
N LEU A 40 -6.37 0.11 -0.45
CA LEU A 40 -6.50 -0.37 0.94
C LEU A 40 -7.24 0.61 1.85
N HIS A 41 -7.08 1.91 1.61
CA HIS A 41 -7.70 2.95 2.42
C HIS A 41 -9.16 3.22 2.02
N GLU A 42 -9.48 3.25 0.72
CA GLU A 42 -10.76 3.82 0.25
C GLU A 42 -11.64 2.81 -0.50
N GLU A 43 -11.06 1.80 -1.17
CA GLU A 43 -11.79 0.96 -2.11
C GLU A 43 -12.02 -0.48 -1.63
N TRP A 44 -11.13 -1.02 -0.80
CA TRP A 44 -11.22 -2.41 -0.31
C TRP A 44 -12.51 -2.66 0.47
N HIS A 45 -12.77 -1.82 1.47
CA HIS A 45 -13.98 -1.87 2.28
C HIS A 45 -14.25 -0.47 2.85
N PRO A 46 -15.27 0.26 2.36
CA PRO A 46 -15.51 1.66 2.74
C PRO A 46 -15.64 1.89 4.24
N ASP A 47 -16.29 0.96 4.96
CA ASP A 47 -16.49 1.06 6.41
C ASP A 47 -15.34 0.43 7.23
N SER A 48 -14.33 -0.14 6.55
CA SER A 48 -13.20 -0.79 7.20
C SER A 48 -11.86 -0.61 6.47
N PRO A 49 -11.32 0.62 6.39
CA PRO A 49 -10.01 0.89 5.84
C PRO A 49 -8.92 0.01 6.45
N ILE A 50 -8.01 -0.50 5.59
CA ILE A 50 -6.79 -1.17 6.01
C ILE A 50 -5.65 -0.16 6.01
N ILE A 51 -5.17 0.23 7.20
CA ILE A 51 -3.98 1.05 7.33
C ILE A 51 -2.74 0.17 7.28
N TYR A 52 -1.96 0.34 6.22
CA TYR A 52 -0.71 -0.40 6.00
C TYR A 52 0.48 0.31 6.68
N MET A 53 0.99 -0.28 7.77
CA MET A 53 1.98 0.39 8.66
C MET A 53 3.44 -0.04 8.44
N ASP A 54 3.73 -0.94 7.49
CA ASP A 54 5.08 -1.49 7.28
C ASP A 54 5.55 -1.28 5.84
N LEU A 55 5.49 -0.02 5.39
CA LEU A 55 5.98 0.37 4.06
C LEU A 55 7.50 0.44 4.03
N LYS A 56 8.10 -0.62 3.48
CA LYS A 56 9.53 -0.73 3.24
C LYS A 56 9.81 -1.54 1.97
N PRO A 57 10.96 -1.35 1.31
CA PRO A 57 11.29 -2.07 0.08
C PRO A 57 11.17 -3.60 0.20
N ALA A 58 11.53 -4.18 1.35
CA ALA A 58 11.44 -5.62 1.59
C ALA A 58 10.01 -6.18 1.58
N ASN A 59 8.98 -5.33 1.74
CA ASN A 59 7.58 -5.72 1.68
C ASN A 59 6.91 -5.33 0.34
N ILE A 60 7.67 -4.77 -0.61
CA ILE A 60 7.18 -4.52 -1.97
C ILE A 60 7.76 -5.60 -2.88
N LEU A 61 6.90 -6.52 -3.30
CA LEU A 61 7.26 -7.55 -4.26
C LEU A 61 7.02 -7.02 -5.67
N LEU A 62 7.90 -7.37 -6.61
CA LEU A 62 7.71 -7.08 -8.02
C LEU A 62 7.35 -8.40 -8.71
N ASP A 63 6.32 -8.38 -9.56
CA ASP A 63 6.01 -9.54 -10.39
C ASP A 63 6.77 -9.54 -11.72
N ASN A 64 6.52 -10.55 -12.56
CA ASN A 64 7.16 -10.72 -13.86
C ASN A 64 6.92 -9.55 -14.82
N ASN A 65 5.95 -8.66 -14.52
CA ASN A 65 5.62 -7.48 -15.31
C ASN A 65 6.14 -6.18 -14.67
N MET A 66 7.02 -6.27 -13.67
CA MET A 66 7.56 -5.13 -12.94
C MET A 66 6.50 -4.33 -12.17
N LEU A 67 5.37 -4.98 -11.83
CA LEU A 67 4.29 -4.35 -11.09
C LEU A 67 4.46 -4.58 -9.59
N PRO A 68 4.33 -3.52 -8.76
CA PRO A 68 4.47 -3.64 -7.32
C PRO A 68 3.27 -4.36 -6.69
N LYS A 69 3.55 -5.20 -5.70
CA LYS A 69 2.59 -5.90 -4.85
C LYS A 69 2.97 -5.65 -3.40
N ILE A 70 2.03 -5.08 -2.65
CA ILE A 70 2.19 -4.87 -1.21
C ILE A 70 2.05 -6.23 -0.51
N ALA A 71 3.07 -6.63 0.24
CA ALA A 71 3.13 -7.88 0.96
C ALA A 71 3.25 -7.66 2.47
N ASN A 72 3.17 -8.74 3.26
CA ASN A 72 3.39 -8.73 4.70
C ASN A 72 2.46 -7.75 5.49
N PHE A 73 1.19 -8.14 5.60
CA PHE A 73 0.18 -7.39 6.35
C PHE A 73 0.23 -7.62 7.87
N GLY A 74 1.30 -8.20 8.41
CA GLY A 74 1.40 -8.57 9.84
C GLY A 74 1.29 -7.38 10.80
N LEU A 75 1.60 -6.17 10.33
CA LEU A 75 1.43 -4.92 11.08
C LEU A 75 0.27 -4.06 10.56
N SER A 76 -0.55 -4.55 9.64
CA SER A 76 -1.69 -3.78 9.11
C SER A 76 -2.86 -3.78 10.09
N ARG A 77 -3.65 -2.71 10.09
CA ARG A 77 -4.79 -2.55 11.00
C ARG A 77 -6.07 -2.27 10.22
N LEU A 78 -7.14 -2.97 10.59
CA LEU A 78 -8.50 -2.63 10.16
C LEU A 78 -9.04 -1.54 11.07
N PHE A 79 -9.54 -0.45 10.49
CA PHE A 79 -10.18 0.64 11.21
C PHE A 79 -11.68 0.56 10.95
N SER A 80 -12.49 0.26 11.97
CA SER A 80 -13.95 0.39 11.89
C SER A 80 -14.38 1.79 12.31
N GLU A 81 -15.52 2.30 11.81
CA GLU A 81 -16.06 3.63 12.16
C GLU A 81 -16.15 3.90 13.67
N GLU A 82 -16.35 2.87 14.51
CA GLU A 82 -16.36 3.02 15.97
C GLU A 82 -15.00 3.44 16.56
N GLN A 83 -13.88 3.12 15.92
CA GLN A 83 -12.52 3.44 16.40
C GLN A 83 -12.08 4.88 16.07
N THR A 84 -12.79 5.56 15.17
CA THR A 84 -12.51 6.95 14.76
C THR A 84 -12.68 7.95 15.92
N ARG A 85 -13.31 7.54 17.03
CA ARG A 85 -13.55 8.39 18.21
C ARG A 85 -12.40 8.42 19.23
N THR A 86 -11.38 7.57 19.11
CA THR A 86 -10.36 7.43 20.18
C THR A 86 -9.03 8.12 19.88
N CYS A 87 -8.75 8.49 18.63
CA CYS A 87 -7.48 9.12 18.24
C CYS A 87 -7.54 10.67 18.16
N THR A 88 -8.15 11.38 19.12
CA THR A 88 -7.95 12.85 19.26
C THR A 88 -7.98 13.39 20.69
N THR A 89 -8.05 12.55 21.73
CA THR A 89 -8.01 13.05 23.12
C THR A 89 -6.69 12.73 23.83
N SER A 90 -5.56 13.19 23.28
CA SER A 90 -4.45 13.57 24.17
C SER A 90 -4.72 15.01 24.61
N ARG A 91 -5.42 15.15 25.73
CA ARG A 91 -5.41 16.37 26.54
C ARG A 91 -4.37 16.16 27.64
N ASP A 92 -3.09 16.11 27.26
CA ASP A 92 -2.02 16.32 28.23
C ASP A 92 -1.89 17.81 28.51
N GLY A 93 -2.75 18.27 29.41
CA GLY A 93 -2.62 19.52 30.14
C GLY A 93 -2.97 19.22 31.58
N THR A 94 -1.98 18.75 32.35
CA THR A 94 -2.12 18.62 33.80
C THR A 94 -1.74 19.96 34.43
N SER A 95 -2.64 20.41 35.32
CA SER A 95 -2.66 21.55 36.25
C SER A 95 -1.45 22.48 36.36
#